data_AF-R1CN79-F1
#
_entry.id   AF-R1CN79-F1
#
_cell.length_a   1.000
_cell.length_b   1.000
_cell.length_c   1.000
_cell.angle_alpha   90.00
_cell.angle_beta   90.00
_cell.angle_gamma   90.00
#
_symmetry.space_group_name_H-M   'P 1'
#
loop_
_entity.id
_entity.type
_entity.pdbx_description
1 polymer ?
#
loop_
_entity_poly.entity_id
_entity_poly.type
_entity_poly.pdbx_seq_one_letter_code
_entity_poly.pdbx_strand_id
1 'polypeptide(L)'
;MSRSMSVCSGDCSMSRSPRARRTEDDAPPTDWLGELPPELHLRILEGVDDFSDCAAFSLASPRLGLLALRSGLARFKDPLFAVAMRLLLIQRFAGAFVTVSATLNEGTLRAYTADRRASADHFPWLARVSPALCLSSEVTGAGASRAKYWRLRRGDANGANLRRRLLQSGQVQHYEGEKGAERKVRMETANGNVLHYEGERGAERLVRTVFTSGNVHYYEGEKGAERKVRAVFTNGQVQHYEGEKGAERLVRTEFADGEVQYYEGEKGAERKVRAVFTNGQVQHYEGEKGAERLVGTEFADGEVQYYEGEKGAERCVRVVPRASEDKAAAEKRYQAMRVAELRSECERLGLATTGVKAALVARLLAA
;
A
#
# COMPACT_ATOMS: atom_id res chain seq x y z
N MET A 1 5.64 -72.35 47.00
CA MET A 1 6.80 -72.28 47.91
C MET A 1 7.94 -71.60 47.18
N SER A 2 8.52 -70.61 47.84
CA SER A 2 9.49 -69.62 47.39
C SER A 2 10.69 -70.17 46.63
N ARG A 3 11.28 -69.34 45.75
CA ARG A 3 12.72 -69.14 45.76
C ARG A 3 13.14 -67.80 45.16
N SER A 4 14.01 -67.17 45.93
CA SER A 4 14.49 -65.80 45.87
C SER A 4 15.49 -65.53 44.75
N MET A 5 15.62 -64.24 44.44
CA MET A 5 16.76 -63.62 43.77
C MET A 5 18.09 -64.02 44.42
N SER A 6 19.12 -64.17 43.59
CA SER A 6 20.48 -63.70 43.92
C SER A 6 21.27 -63.49 42.62
N VAL A 7 21.86 -62.31 42.53
CA VAL A 7 22.76 -61.84 41.48
C VAL A 7 24.18 -62.17 41.92
N CYS A 8 25.02 -62.71 41.03
CA CYS A 8 26.47 -62.44 41.03
C CYS A 8 27.10 -62.87 39.69
N SER A 9 27.49 -61.85 38.93
CA SER A 9 28.69 -61.67 38.11
C SER A 9 29.50 -62.91 37.71
N GLY A 10 29.50 -63.19 36.41
CA GLY A 10 30.53 -63.99 35.74
C GLY A 10 31.27 -63.13 34.72
N ASP A 11 32.54 -62.86 34.99
CA ASP A 11 33.50 -62.40 33.99
C ASP A 11 33.75 -63.53 32.99
N CYS A 12 33.45 -63.28 31.70
CA CYS A 12 34.01 -64.07 30.62
C CYS A 12 34.32 -63.17 29.43
N SER A 13 35.61 -63.06 29.19
CA SER A 13 36.27 -62.42 28.06
C SER A 13 35.81 -63.02 26.73
N MET A 14 35.19 -62.19 25.88
CA MET A 14 35.11 -62.44 24.44
C MET A 14 35.59 -61.20 23.67
N SER A 15 36.84 -61.31 23.20
CA SER A 15 37.27 -61.03 21.84
C SER A 15 36.65 -59.79 21.17
N ARG A 16 37.30 -58.63 21.31
CA ARG A 16 37.06 -57.47 20.42
C ARG A 16 37.38 -57.89 18.99
N SER A 17 36.35 -58.03 18.17
CA SER A 17 36.49 -58.02 16.71
C SER A 17 37.18 -56.71 16.27
N PRO A 18 38.12 -56.73 15.31
CA PRO A 18 38.70 -55.51 14.78
C PRO A 18 37.56 -54.69 14.16
N ARG A 19 37.31 -53.48 14.68
CA ARG A 19 36.48 -52.51 13.97
C ARG A 19 37.08 -52.35 12.58
N ALA A 20 36.29 -52.64 11.54
CA ALA A 20 36.61 -52.27 10.18
C ALA A 20 37.05 -50.79 10.19
N ARG A 21 38.20 -50.49 9.57
CA ARG A 21 38.60 -49.11 9.30
C ARG A 21 37.44 -48.48 8.52
N ARG A 22 36.80 -47.46 9.10
CA ARG A 22 36.01 -46.51 8.32
C ARG A 22 36.99 -45.86 7.35
N THR A 23 36.86 -46.16 6.08
CA THR A 23 37.45 -45.34 5.01
C THR A 23 36.74 -43.99 5.02
N GLU A 24 37.42 -42.93 4.57
CA GLU A 24 36.87 -41.56 4.49
C GLU A 24 35.56 -41.47 3.67
N ASP A 25 35.22 -42.52 2.93
CA ASP A 25 33.95 -42.68 2.18
C ASP A 25 32.70 -42.97 3.02
N ASP A 26 32.81 -43.20 4.34
CA ASP A 26 31.66 -43.40 5.24
C ASP A 26 31.17 -42.10 5.92
N ALA A 27 31.57 -40.93 5.42
CA ALA A 27 31.04 -39.66 5.90
C ALA A 27 29.56 -39.51 5.49
N PRO A 28 28.64 -39.11 6.40
CA PRO A 28 27.28 -38.80 6.00
C PRO A 28 27.33 -37.72 4.91
N PRO A 29 26.47 -37.81 3.86
CA PRO A 29 26.53 -36.87 2.76
C PRO A 29 26.46 -35.44 3.30
N THR A 30 27.48 -34.64 2.97
CA THR A 30 27.57 -33.24 3.39
C THR A 30 26.30 -32.52 2.93
N ASP A 31 25.56 -31.93 3.87
CA ASP A 31 24.44 -31.06 3.56
C ASP A 31 25.00 -29.70 3.12
N TRP A 32 25.49 -29.65 1.89
CA TRP A 32 26.04 -28.43 1.27
C TRP A 32 25.06 -27.27 1.33
N LEU A 33 23.75 -27.55 1.35
CA LEU A 33 22.74 -26.52 1.55
C LEU A 33 22.78 -26.02 2.99
N GLY A 34 22.79 -26.90 3.99
CA GLY A 34 22.83 -26.55 5.41
C GLY A 34 24.06 -25.76 5.85
N GLU A 35 25.17 -25.84 5.12
CA GLU A 35 26.43 -25.13 5.43
C GLU A 35 26.53 -23.72 4.83
N LEU A 36 25.61 -23.33 3.94
CA LEU A 36 25.63 -22.00 3.34
C LEU A 36 25.26 -20.90 4.36
N PRO A 37 25.84 -19.69 4.23
CA PRO A 37 25.42 -18.51 4.99
C PRO A 37 23.94 -18.17 4.80
N PRO A 38 23.26 -17.63 5.83
CA PRO A 38 21.86 -17.21 5.78
C PRO A 38 21.51 -16.27 4.62
N GLU A 39 22.44 -15.42 4.19
CA GLU A 39 22.24 -14.47 3.10
C GLU A 39 22.12 -15.18 1.74
N LEU A 40 22.89 -16.25 1.53
CA LEU A 40 22.84 -17.04 0.30
C LEU A 40 21.60 -17.94 0.28
N HIS A 41 21.22 -18.48 1.43
CA HIS A 41 19.94 -19.17 1.65
C HIS A 41 18.74 -18.33 1.20
N LEU A 42 18.69 -17.07 1.64
CA LEU A 42 17.60 -16.17 1.26
C LEU A 42 17.64 -15.84 -0.24
N ARG A 43 18.83 -15.59 -0.80
CA ARG A 43 18.97 -15.36 -2.26
C ARG A 43 18.55 -16.54 -3.11
N ILE A 44 18.85 -17.78 -2.70
CA ILE A 44 18.39 -18.99 -3.39
C ILE A 44 16.86 -19.02 -3.38
N LEU A 45 16.23 -18.82 -2.22
CA LEU A 45 14.78 -18.80 -2.11
C LEU A 45 14.11 -17.63 -2.84
N GLU A 46 14.79 -16.48 -2.98
CA GLU A 46 14.33 -15.36 -3.80
C GLU A 46 14.32 -15.72 -5.29
N GLY A 47 15.28 -16.53 -5.75
CA GLY A 47 15.40 -16.97 -7.15
C GLY A 47 14.48 -18.13 -7.57
N VAL A 48 13.84 -18.84 -6.65
CA VAL A 48 12.94 -19.97 -6.97
C VAL A 48 11.53 -19.48 -7.28
N ASP A 49 11.11 -19.47 -8.54
CA ASP A 49 9.84 -18.85 -8.93
C ASP A 49 8.57 -19.63 -8.54
N ASP A 50 8.63 -20.95 -8.46
CA ASP A 50 7.46 -21.80 -8.16
C ASP A 50 7.20 -21.98 -6.65
N PHE A 51 5.92 -21.93 -6.26
CA PHE A 51 5.52 -22.09 -4.86
C PHE A 51 5.71 -23.51 -4.34
N SER A 52 5.53 -24.52 -5.19
CA SER A 52 5.73 -25.92 -4.87
C SER A 52 7.21 -26.19 -4.64
N ASP A 53 8.08 -25.63 -5.48
CA ASP A 53 9.53 -25.77 -5.31
C ASP A 53 10.00 -25.08 -4.03
N CYS A 54 9.57 -23.84 -3.79
CA CYS A 54 9.84 -23.13 -2.54
C CYS A 54 9.34 -23.93 -1.32
N ALA A 55 8.17 -24.55 -1.43
CA ALA A 55 7.61 -25.37 -0.38
C ALA A 55 8.43 -26.66 -0.17
N ALA A 56 8.87 -27.30 -1.24
CA ALA A 56 9.73 -28.48 -1.19
C ALA A 56 11.07 -28.16 -0.51
N PHE A 57 11.72 -27.05 -0.88
CA PHE A 57 12.94 -26.57 -0.21
C PHE A 57 12.72 -26.30 1.28
N SER A 58 11.59 -25.68 1.63
CA SER A 58 11.25 -25.40 3.02
C SER A 58 11.03 -26.67 3.86
N LEU A 59 10.55 -27.75 3.23
CA LEU A 59 10.36 -29.06 3.87
C LEU A 59 11.65 -29.90 3.89
N ALA A 60 12.51 -29.75 2.89
CA ALA A 60 13.82 -30.40 2.83
C ALA A 60 14.79 -29.79 3.86
N SER A 61 14.76 -28.45 4.03
CA SER A 61 15.56 -27.72 5.01
C SER A 61 14.67 -26.80 5.86
N PRO A 62 14.15 -27.28 7.01
CA PRO A 62 13.24 -26.50 7.86
C PRO A 62 13.84 -25.19 8.40
N ARG A 63 15.16 -25.15 8.60
CA ARG A 63 15.88 -23.94 9.05
C ARG A 63 15.77 -22.83 8.01
N LEU A 64 15.94 -23.18 6.73
CA LEU A 64 15.83 -22.27 5.59
C LEU A 64 14.41 -21.70 5.48
N GLY A 65 13.39 -22.55 5.57
CA GLY A 65 11.99 -22.12 5.54
C GLY A 65 11.62 -21.19 6.70
N LEU A 66 12.07 -21.49 7.93
CA LEU A 66 11.86 -20.63 9.11
C LEU A 66 12.60 -19.30 8.99
N LEU A 67 13.82 -19.31 8.48
CA LEU A 67 14.59 -18.10 8.21
C LEU A 67 13.85 -17.20 7.23
N ALA A 68 13.40 -17.76 6.10
CA ALA A 68 12.66 -16.99 5.10
C ALA A 68 11.33 -16.42 5.60
N LEU A 69 10.61 -17.18 6.44
CA LEU A 69 9.41 -16.70 7.10
C LEU A 69 9.72 -15.52 8.05
N ARG A 70 10.79 -15.62 8.86
CA ARG A 70 11.21 -14.58 9.82
C ARG A 70 11.74 -13.33 9.12
N SER A 71 12.47 -13.50 8.03
CA SER A 71 12.97 -12.42 7.19
C SER A 71 11.85 -11.73 6.39
N GLY A 72 10.63 -12.27 6.43
CA GLY A 72 9.44 -11.60 5.92
C GLY A 72 9.30 -11.66 4.40
N LEU A 73 9.92 -12.63 3.72
CA LEU A 73 9.80 -12.77 2.27
C LEU A 73 8.33 -12.87 1.85
N ALA A 74 7.93 -12.03 0.89
CA ALA A 74 6.54 -11.92 0.45
C ALA A 74 5.96 -13.27 0.00
N ARG A 75 6.77 -14.10 -0.67
CA ARG A 75 6.39 -15.44 -1.15
C ARG A 75 5.93 -16.37 -0.02
N PHE A 76 6.53 -16.28 1.18
CA PHE A 76 6.17 -17.12 2.33
C PHE A 76 4.85 -16.70 2.98
N LYS A 77 4.32 -15.53 2.62
CA LYS A 77 2.99 -15.02 3.03
C LYS A 77 1.93 -15.22 1.94
N ASP A 78 2.31 -15.72 0.76
CA ASP A 78 1.39 -15.92 -0.36
C ASP A 78 0.45 -17.11 -0.05
N PRO A 79 -0.87 -16.97 -0.30
CA PRO A 79 -1.82 -18.05 -0.07
C PRO A 79 -1.53 -19.32 -0.90
N LEU A 80 -0.93 -19.18 -2.11
CA LEU A 80 -0.52 -20.33 -2.91
C LEU A 80 0.66 -21.07 -2.30
N PHE A 81 1.61 -20.37 -1.68
CA PHE A 81 2.68 -21.01 -0.92
C PHE A 81 2.11 -21.83 0.25
N ALA A 82 1.20 -21.22 1.02
CA ALA A 82 0.56 -21.93 2.13
C ALA A 82 -0.18 -23.18 1.63
N VAL A 83 -0.88 -23.08 0.50
CA VAL A 83 -1.51 -24.20 -0.19
C VAL A 83 -0.48 -25.26 -0.61
N ALA A 84 0.62 -24.86 -1.27
CA ALA A 84 1.67 -25.76 -1.75
C ALA A 84 2.40 -26.50 -0.62
N MET A 85 2.72 -25.79 0.48
CA MET A 85 3.29 -26.39 1.69
C MET A 85 2.38 -27.50 2.24
N ARG A 86 1.07 -27.28 2.25
CA ARG A 86 0.11 -28.29 2.71
C ARG A 86 -0.01 -29.45 1.72
N LEU A 87 0.03 -29.17 0.41
CA LEU A 87 0.03 -30.19 -0.65
C LEU A 87 1.15 -31.20 -0.41
N LEU A 88 2.37 -30.70 -0.26
CA LEU A 88 3.56 -31.52 -0.12
C LEU A 88 3.62 -32.26 1.22
N LEU A 89 3.21 -31.63 2.33
CA LEU A 89 3.12 -32.31 3.63
C LEU A 89 2.22 -33.54 3.55
N ILE A 90 1.04 -33.43 2.92
CA ILE A 90 0.14 -34.58 2.79
C ILE A 90 0.75 -35.65 1.88
N GLN A 91 1.31 -35.28 0.73
CA GLN A 91 1.94 -36.26 -0.17
C GLN A 91 3.07 -37.03 0.54
N ARG A 92 3.89 -36.34 1.34
CA ARG A 92 5.03 -36.95 2.02
C ARG A 92 4.64 -37.82 3.22
N PHE A 93 3.52 -37.53 3.86
CA PHE A 93 3.04 -38.25 5.04
C PHE A 93 1.81 -39.13 4.78
N ALA A 94 1.40 -39.32 3.51
CA ALA A 94 0.24 -40.13 3.10
C ALA A 94 0.29 -41.63 3.46
N GLY A 95 1.29 -42.08 4.23
CA GLY A 95 1.41 -43.47 4.71
C GLY A 95 2.00 -43.63 6.12
N ALA A 96 2.25 -42.54 6.85
CA ALA A 96 2.72 -42.61 8.24
C ALA A 96 1.54 -42.41 9.19
N PHE A 97 1.45 -43.21 10.26
CA PHE A 97 0.44 -43.12 11.36
C PHE A 97 0.48 -41.81 12.16
N VAL A 98 1.08 -40.75 11.62
CA VAL A 98 1.18 -39.43 12.23
C VAL A 98 0.12 -38.54 11.61
N THR A 99 -0.96 -38.31 12.35
CA THR A 99 -1.91 -37.22 12.08
C THR A 99 -1.21 -35.88 12.30
N VAL A 100 -0.47 -35.41 11.31
CA VAL A 100 -0.07 -34.00 11.27
C VAL A 100 -1.36 -33.22 11.09
N SER A 101 -1.82 -32.52 12.13
CA SER A 101 -2.94 -31.59 12.05
C SER A 101 -2.52 -30.39 11.18
N ALA A 102 -2.60 -30.60 9.87
CA ALA A 102 -2.15 -29.69 8.84
C ALA A 102 -3.33 -28.94 8.22
N THR A 103 -4.31 -28.55 9.03
CA THR A 103 -5.54 -27.94 8.52
C THR A 103 -5.29 -26.51 8.02
N LEU A 104 -5.90 -26.18 6.89
CA LEU A 104 -5.98 -24.80 6.41
C LEU A 104 -7.07 -24.06 7.19
N ASN A 105 -6.76 -22.84 7.62
CA ASN A 105 -7.75 -21.97 8.24
C ASN A 105 -8.59 -21.25 7.17
N GLU A 106 -9.73 -20.71 7.60
CA GLU A 106 -10.66 -19.99 6.72
C GLU A 106 -10.01 -18.77 6.05
N GLY A 107 -9.12 -18.06 6.75
CA GLY A 107 -8.40 -16.90 6.23
C GLY A 107 -7.55 -17.23 5.00
N THR A 108 -6.79 -18.33 5.04
CA THR A 108 -5.98 -18.79 3.90
C THR A 108 -6.87 -19.22 2.74
N LEU A 109 -8.01 -19.88 3.00
CA LEU A 109 -8.95 -20.27 1.94
C LEU A 109 -9.56 -19.03 1.27
N ARG A 110 -9.96 -18.02 2.04
CA ARG A 110 -10.47 -16.75 1.52
C ARG A 110 -9.43 -16.04 0.66
N ALA A 111 -8.20 -15.90 1.17
CA ALA A 111 -7.09 -15.31 0.44
C ALA A 111 -6.79 -16.06 -0.86
N TYR A 112 -6.77 -17.40 -0.82
CA TYR A 112 -6.63 -18.25 -1.99
C TYR A 112 -7.75 -17.98 -3.00
N THR A 113 -9.03 -17.99 -2.59
CA THR A 113 -10.14 -17.74 -3.54
C THR A 113 -10.12 -16.36 -4.19
N ALA A 114 -9.55 -15.37 -3.50
CA ALA A 114 -9.38 -14.01 -4.02
C ALA A 114 -8.23 -13.89 -5.04
N ASP A 115 -7.32 -14.87 -5.08
CA ASP A 115 -6.24 -14.92 -6.05
C ASP A 115 -6.78 -15.29 -7.45
N ARG A 116 -6.30 -14.57 -8.47
CA ARG A 116 -6.66 -14.81 -9.88
C ARG A 116 -6.24 -16.20 -10.37
N ARG A 117 -5.18 -16.77 -9.78
CA ARG A 117 -4.59 -18.08 -10.10
C ARG A 117 -5.36 -19.24 -9.47
N ALA A 118 -6.30 -18.97 -8.58
CA ALA A 118 -7.07 -20.03 -7.93
C ALA A 118 -7.92 -20.81 -8.93
N SER A 119 -7.77 -22.14 -8.89
CA SER A 119 -8.59 -23.10 -9.64
C SER A 119 -9.46 -23.96 -8.72
N ALA A 120 -10.61 -24.39 -9.24
CA ALA A 120 -11.48 -25.35 -8.57
C ALA A 120 -10.87 -26.77 -8.59
N ASP A 121 -9.90 -27.03 -9.47
CA ASP A 121 -9.23 -28.32 -9.57
C ASP A 121 -8.44 -28.66 -8.30
N HIS A 122 -8.07 -27.64 -7.51
CA HIS A 122 -7.41 -27.82 -6.21
C HIS A 122 -8.40 -28.23 -5.10
N PHE A 123 -9.71 -28.16 -5.31
CA PHE A 123 -10.71 -28.36 -4.23
C PHE A 123 -10.75 -29.77 -3.66
N PRO A 124 -10.69 -30.86 -4.46
CA PRO A 124 -10.66 -32.22 -3.91
C PRO A 124 -9.51 -32.43 -2.93
N TRP A 125 -8.36 -31.83 -3.23
CA TRP A 125 -7.21 -31.85 -2.33
C TRP A 125 -7.43 -30.94 -1.11
N LEU A 126 -7.90 -29.71 -1.28
CA LEU A 126 -8.21 -28.81 -0.15
C LEU A 126 -9.18 -29.45 0.85
N ALA A 127 -10.16 -30.22 0.36
CA ALA A 127 -11.09 -30.95 1.20
C ALA A 127 -10.43 -32.04 2.05
N ARG A 128 -9.35 -32.67 1.55
CA ARG A 128 -8.55 -33.62 2.34
C ARG A 128 -7.76 -32.90 3.44
N VAL A 129 -7.27 -31.70 3.17
CA VAL A 129 -6.43 -30.91 4.09
C VAL A 129 -7.26 -30.25 5.19
N SER A 130 -8.44 -29.76 4.83
CA SER A 130 -9.34 -29.10 5.77
C SER A 130 -10.76 -29.67 5.66
N PRO A 131 -11.00 -30.90 6.15
CA PRO A 131 -12.31 -31.55 6.08
C PRO A 131 -13.40 -30.74 6.79
N ALA A 132 -13.04 -30.00 7.84
CA ALA A 132 -13.95 -29.12 8.58
C ALA A 132 -14.29 -27.82 7.82
N LEU A 133 -13.42 -27.35 6.94
CA LEU A 133 -13.54 -26.12 6.17
C LEU A 133 -13.11 -26.35 4.71
N CYS A 134 -14.06 -26.75 3.87
CA CYS A 134 -13.78 -27.06 2.47
C CYS A 134 -14.18 -25.90 1.54
N LEU A 135 -13.64 -25.90 0.33
CA LEU A 135 -14.18 -25.09 -0.77
C LEU A 135 -15.08 -25.94 -1.67
N SER A 136 -16.15 -25.34 -2.18
CA SER A 136 -16.98 -25.94 -3.23
C SER A 136 -17.14 -24.97 -4.38
N SER A 137 -17.30 -25.52 -5.59
CA SER A 137 -17.70 -24.74 -6.75
C SER A 137 -18.95 -25.33 -7.37
N GLU A 138 -19.94 -24.49 -7.59
CA GLU A 138 -21.20 -24.86 -8.24
C GLU A 138 -21.46 -23.89 -9.40
N VAL A 139 -22.06 -24.38 -10.47
CA VAL A 139 -22.52 -23.54 -11.57
C VAL A 139 -24.04 -23.53 -11.55
N THR A 140 -24.62 -22.34 -11.45
CA THR A 140 -26.08 -22.17 -11.38
C THR A 140 -26.53 -21.04 -12.31
N GLY A 141 -27.82 -20.99 -12.60
CA GLY A 141 -28.44 -20.01 -13.48
C GLY A 141 -28.42 -20.38 -14.97
N ALA A 142 -29.06 -19.55 -15.79
CA ALA A 142 -29.21 -19.73 -17.23
C ALA A 142 -28.95 -18.41 -17.99
N GLY A 143 -28.47 -18.52 -19.24
CA GLY A 143 -28.14 -17.37 -20.08
C GLY A 143 -27.21 -16.37 -19.38
N ALA A 144 -27.59 -15.10 -19.36
CA ALA A 144 -26.82 -14.00 -18.75
C ALA A 144 -26.61 -14.12 -17.24
N SER A 145 -27.45 -14.89 -16.55
CA SER A 145 -27.31 -15.14 -15.10
C SER A 145 -26.42 -16.33 -14.78
N ARG A 146 -25.98 -17.11 -15.79
CA ARG A 146 -25.18 -18.30 -15.56
C ARG A 146 -23.85 -17.94 -14.92
N ALA A 147 -23.62 -18.44 -13.71
CA ALA A 147 -22.45 -18.09 -12.92
C ALA A 147 -21.87 -19.29 -12.17
N LYS A 148 -20.55 -19.28 -12.00
CA LYS A 148 -19.82 -20.20 -11.12
C LYS A 148 -19.65 -19.55 -9.76
N TYR A 149 -20.19 -20.18 -8.73
CA TYR A 149 -20.08 -19.77 -7.33
C TYR A 149 -19.02 -20.60 -6.63
N TRP A 150 -18.26 -19.95 -5.78
CA TRP A 150 -17.21 -20.52 -4.95
C TRP A 150 -17.61 -20.24 -3.51
N ARG A 151 -17.83 -21.30 -2.73
CA ARG A 151 -18.32 -21.17 -1.36
C ARG A 151 -17.41 -21.89 -0.39
N LEU A 152 -17.38 -21.38 0.83
CA LEU A 152 -16.91 -22.14 1.98
C LEU A 152 -17.96 -23.19 2.34
N ARG A 153 -17.54 -24.38 2.78
CA ARG A 153 -18.40 -25.40 3.39
C ARG A 153 -17.92 -25.72 4.80
N ARG A 154 -18.88 -25.94 5.70
CA ARG A 154 -18.66 -26.53 7.03
C ARG A 154 -19.49 -27.80 7.11
N GLY A 155 -18.84 -28.97 7.00
CA GLY A 155 -19.52 -30.25 6.78
C GLY A 155 -20.34 -30.24 5.48
N ASP A 156 -21.57 -30.75 5.54
CA ASP A 156 -22.48 -30.84 4.38
C ASP A 156 -23.23 -29.53 4.07
N ALA A 157 -23.15 -28.54 4.96
CA ALA A 157 -23.84 -27.27 4.78
C ALA A 157 -23.02 -26.30 3.91
N ASN A 158 -23.69 -25.72 2.90
CA ASN A 158 -23.17 -24.56 2.19
C ASN A 158 -22.97 -23.40 3.16
N GLY A 159 -21.74 -22.85 3.19
CA GLY A 159 -21.33 -21.69 3.98
C GLY A 159 -21.26 -20.41 3.14
N ALA A 160 -20.42 -19.48 3.56
CA ALA A 160 -20.29 -18.15 2.96
C ALA A 160 -19.91 -18.21 1.48
N ASN A 161 -20.56 -17.38 0.67
CA ASN A 161 -20.11 -17.13 -0.71
C ASN A 161 -18.80 -16.33 -0.69
N LEU A 162 -17.80 -16.78 -1.44
CA LEU A 162 -16.46 -16.17 -1.47
C LEU A 162 -16.22 -15.49 -2.81
N ARG A 163 -16.55 -16.17 -3.90
CA ARG A 163 -16.31 -15.67 -5.26
C ARG A 163 -17.43 -16.11 -6.20
N ARG A 164 -17.87 -15.21 -7.07
CA ARG A 164 -18.83 -15.48 -8.13
C ARG A 164 -18.24 -15.03 -9.46
N ARG A 165 -18.22 -15.92 -10.45
CA ARG A 165 -17.82 -15.59 -11.83
C ARG A 165 -19.01 -15.74 -12.75
N LEU A 166 -19.44 -14.64 -13.37
CA LEU A 166 -20.43 -14.67 -14.45
C LEU A 166 -19.77 -15.25 -15.70
N LEU A 167 -20.33 -16.35 -16.22
CA LEU A 167 -19.68 -17.09 -17.31
C LEU A 167 -19.81 -16.37 -18.65
N GLN A 168 -20.91 -15.64 -18.87
CA GLN A 168 -21.13 -14.92 -20.13
C GLN A 168 -20.33 -13.61 -20.22
N SER A 169 -20.30 -12.82 -19.14
CA SER A 169 -19.58 -11.53 -19.15
C SER A 169 -18.12 -11.65 -18.71
N GLY A 170 -17.70 -12.79 -18.16
CA GLY A 170 -16.36 -12.97 -17.58
C GLY A 170 -16.14 -12.21 -16.25
N GLN A 171 -17.12 -11.42 -15.81
CA GLN A 171 -17.05 -10.61 -14.60
C GLN A 171 -16.89 -11.49 -13.36
N VAL A 172 -15.95 -11.13 -12.49
CA VAL A 172 -15.68 -11.83 -11.22
C VAL A 172 -16.03 -10.90 -10.07
N GLN A 173 -16.73 -11.42 -9.06
CA GLN A 173 -17.13 -10.72 -7.85
C GLN A 173 -16.57 -11.49 -6.66
N HIS A 174 -16.00 -10.76 -5.70
CA HIS A 174 -15.42 -11.30 -4.48
C HIS A 174 -16.19 -10.76 -3.27
N TYR A 175 -16.36 -11.62 -2.28
CA TYR A 175 -17.21 -11.38 -1.12
C TYR A 175 -16.48 -11.66 0.19
N GLU A 176 -16.83 -10.89 1.21
CA GLU A 176 -16.43 -11.09 2.60
C GLU A 176 -17.66 -11.23 3.49
N GLY A 177 -17.45 -11.76 4.70
CA GLY A 177 -18.52 -11.96 5.68
C GLY A 177 -18.90 -13.43 5.84
N GLU A 178 -19.72 -13.67 6.86
CA GLU A 178 -20.28 -14.98 7.15
C GLU A 178 -21.43 -15.34 6.21
N LYS A 179 -21.89 -16.59 6.28
CA LYS A 179 -23.03 -17.06 5.51
C LYS A 179 -24.25 -16.17 5.78
N GLY A 180 -24.85 -15.63 4.73
CA GLY A 180 -26.02 -14.75 4.83
C GLY A 180 -25.69 -13.29 5.16
N ALA A 181 -24.45 -12.99 5.54
CA ALA A 181 -23.94 -11.64 5.77
C ALA A 181 -22.92 -11.21 4.72
N GLU A 182 -22.81 -11.96 3.61
CA GLU A 182 -21.80 -11.69 2.59
C GLU A 182 -22.01 -10.31 1.95
N ARG A 183 -20.94 -9.54 1.89
CA ARG A 183 -20.85 -8.22 1.24
C ARG A 183 -19.84 -8.28 0.11
N LYS A 184 -20.13 -7.59 -0.99
CA LYS A 184 -19.21 -7.49 -2.13
C LYS A 184 -18.08 -6.52 -1.77
N VAL A 185 -16.83 -6.96 -1.88
CA VAL A 185 -15.64 -6.14 -1.57
C VAL A 185 -14.79 -5.81 -2.78
N ARG A 186 -14.85 -6.66 -3.82
CA ARG A 186 -14.07 -6.48 -5.03
C ARG A 186 -14.82 -7.04 -6.23
N MET A 187 -14.61 -6.42 -7.38
CA MET A 187 -15.14 -6.87 -8.66
C MET A 187 -14.09 -6.67 -9.75
N GLU A 188 -13.90 -7.67 -10.58
CA GLU A 188 -13.12 -7.59 -11.81
C GLU A 188 -14.08 -7.59 -12.98
N THR A 189 -13.99 -6.57 -13.82
CA THR A 189 -14.81 -6.43 -15.03
C THR A 189 -14.22 -7.24 -16.18
N ALA A 190 -15.03 -7.47 -17.22
CA ALA A 190 -14.58 -8.14 -18.46
C ALA A 190 -13.35 -7.46 -19.09
N ASN A 191 -13.28 -6.14 -18.97
CA ASN A 191 -12.22 -5.31 -19.55
C ASN A 191 -10.97 -5.23 -18.65
N GLY A 192 -10.92 -6.00 -17.55
CA GLY A 192 -9.78 -6.06 -16.64
C GLY A 192 -9.75 -4.98 -15.54
N ASN A 193 -10.67 -4.01 -15.54
CA ASN A 193 -10.76 -3.02 -14.47
C ASN A 193 -11.17 -3.68 -13.15
N VAL A 194 -10.59 -3.23 -12.05
CA VAL A 194 -10.84 -3.74 -10.70
C VAL A 194 -11.52 -2.67 -9.85
N LEU A 195 -12.73 -2.96 -9.39
CA LEU A 195 -13.52 -2.09 -8.52
C LEU A 195 -13.48 -2.63 -7.09
N HIS A 196 -13.30 -1.75 -6.11
CA HIS A 196 -13.28 -2.05 -4.69
C HIS A 196 -14.46 -1.39 -3.99
N TYR A 197 -15.06 -2.12 -3.07
CA TYR A 197 -16.28 -1.73 -2.38
C TYR A 197 -16.10 -1.84 -0.87
N GLU A 198 -16.77 -0.96 -0.14
CA GLU A 198 -16.83 -0.96 1.32
C GLU A 198 -18.28 -0.78 1.79
N GLY A 199 -18.54 -1.07 3.06
CA GLY A 199 -19.87 -0.94 3.66
C GLY A 199 -20.42 -2.28 4.16
N GLU A 200 -21.63 -2.22 4.69
CA GLU A 200 -22.37 -3.40 5.15
C GLU A 200 -23.06 -4.13 3.99
N ARG A 201 -23.52 -5.35 4.24
CA ARG A 201 -24.29 -6.12 3.26
C ARG A 201 -25.49 -5.31 2.79
N GLY A 202 -25.60 -5.13 1.48
CA GLY A 202 -26.70 -4.37 0.87
C GLY A 202 -26.48 -2.86 0.84
N ALA A 203 -25.47 -2.32 1.52
CA ALA A 203 -25.07 -0.92 1.53
C ALA A 203 -23.65 -0.70 0.97
N GLU A 204 -23.14 -1.64 0.18
CA GLU A 204 -21.79 -1.56 -0.38
C GLU A 204 -21.66 -0.41 -1.38
N ARG A 205 -20.75 0.52 -1.08
CA ARG A 205 -20.38 1.68 -1.90
C ARG A 205 -19.07 1.46 -2.63
N LEU A 206 -18.94 2.01 -3.83
CA LEU A 206 -17.67 2.02 -4.58
C LEU A 206 -16.70 3.00 -3.92
N VAL A 207 -15.48 2.55 -3.58
CA VAL A 207 -14.45 3.42 -2.96
C VAL A 207 -13.23 3.59 -3.83
N ARG A 208 -12.94 2.62 -4.71
CA ARG A 208 -11.76 2.67 -5.58
C ARG A 208 -11.98 1.89 -6.86
N THR A 209 -11.49 2.44 -7.97
CA THR A 209 -11.41 1.73 -9.26
C THR A 209 -9.96 1.79 -9.75
N VAL A 210 -9.40 0.63 -10.06
CA VAL A 210 -8.10 0.48 -10.74
C VAL A 210 -8.37 0.12 -12.18
N PHE A 211 -7.92 0.96 -13.10
CA PHE A 211 -8.08 0.74 -14.53
C PHE A 211 -6.94 -0.11 -15.07
N THR A 212 -7.18 -0.79 -16.18
CA THR A 212 -6.12 -1.54 -16.89
C THR A 212 -4.99 -0.64 -17.40
N SER A 213 -5.25 0.66 -17.61
CA SER A 213 -4.22 1.64 -17.91
C SER A 213 -3.25 1.90 -16.74
N GLY A 214 -3.53 1.39 -15.54
CA GLY A 214 -2.81 1.68 -14.31
C GLY A 214 -3.33 2.91 -13.55
N ASN A 215 -4.24 3.68 -14.14
CA ASN A 215 -4.88 4.81 -13.45
C ASN A 215 -5.75 4.30 -12.28
N VAL A 216 -5.87 5.11 -11.24
CA VAL A 216 -6.66 4.78 -10.04
C VAL A 216 -7.58 5.93 -9.70
N HIS A 217 -8.89 5.67 -9.61
CA HIS A 217 -9.87 6.64 -9.11
C HIS A 217 -10.36 6.24 -7.73
N TYR A 218 -10.54 7.24 -6.87
CA TYR A 218 -11.10 7.11 -5.52
C TYR A 218 -12.43 7.84 -5.43
N TYR A 219 -13.34 7.25 -4.65
CA TYR A 219 -14.71 7.68 -4.53
C TYR A 219 -15.14 7.75 -3.06
N GLU A 220 -16.05 8.67 -2.77
CA GLU A 220 -16.69 8.85 -1.46
C GLU A 220 -18.20 9.02 -1.62
N GLY A 221 -18.96 8.81 -0.55
CA GLY A 221 -20.41 8.96 -0.54
C GLY A 221 -21.14 7.67 -0.19
N GLU A 222 -22.45 7.76 0.00
CA GLU A 222 -23.29 6.60 0.29
C GLU A 222 -23.49 5.72 -0.96
N LYS A 223 -24.01 4.51 -0.77
CA LYS A 223 -24.32 3.60 -1.88
C LYS A 223 -25.28 4.28 -2.85
N GLY A 224 -24.87 4.38 -4.12
CA GLY A 224 -25.65 5.06 -5.16
C GLY A 224 -25.44 6.57 -5.23
N ALA A 225 -24.73 7.19 -4.28
CA ALA A 225 -24.36 8.60 -4.25
C ALA A 225 -22.83 8.81 -4.29
N GLU A 226 -22.08 7.80 -4.73
CA GLU A 226 -20.61 7.87 -4.80
C GLU A 226 -20.13 8.89 -5.83
N ARG A 227 -19.30 9.82 -5.37
CA ARG A 227 -18.66 10.90 -6.13
C ARG A 227 -17.16 10.68 -6.23
N LYS A 228 -16.55 11.04 -7.36
CA LYS A 228 -15.09 10.97 -7.53
C LYS A 228 -14.43 12.08 -6.72
N VAL A 229 -13.47 11.74 -5.87
CA VAL A 229 -12.74 12.71 -5.04
C VAL A 229 -11.26 12.82 -5.40
N ARG A 230 -10.69 11.76 -5.98
CA ARG A 230 -9.28 11.75 -6.36
C ARG A 230 -9.03 10.83 -7.55
N ALA A 231 -8.15 11.23 -8.45
CA ALA A 231 -7.63 10.40 -9.53
C ALA A 231 -6.09 10.44 -9.52
N VAL A 232 -5.47 9.27 -9.62
CA VAL A 232 -4.01 9.09 -9.72
C VAL A 232 -3.74 8.49 -11.08
N PHE A 233 -2.88 9.17 -11.85
CA PHE A 233 -2.52 8.77 -13.21
C PHE A 233 -1.13 8.15 -13.22
N THR A 234 -0.87 7.28 -14.19
CA THR A 234 0.41 6.59 -14.32
C THR A 234 1.60 7.51 -14.63
N ASN A 235 1.34 8.70 -15.17
CA ASN A 235 2.34 9.75 -15.37
C ASN A 235 2.73 10.50 -14.08
N GLY A 236 2.23 10.07 -12.91
CA GLY A 236 2.49 10.71 -11.61
C GLY A 236 1.57 11.89 -11.29
N GLN A 237 0.71 12.31 -12.23
CA GLN A 237 -0.28 13.35 -11.99
C GLN A 237 -1.35 12.87 -10.99
N VAL A 238 -1.73 13.73 -10.05
CA VAL A 238 -2.81 13.47 -9.10
C VAL A 238 -3.82 14.62 -9.18
N GLN A 239 -5.08 14.29 -9.40
CA GLN A 239 -6.17 15.26 -9.45
C GLN A 239 -7.13 15.06 -8.29
N HIS A 240 -7.60 16.16 -7.69
CA HIS A 240 -8.58 16.17 -6.60
C HIS A 240 -9.85 16.89 -7.03
N TYR A 241 -10.98 16.37 -6.57
CA TYR A 241 -12.30 16.77 -7.02
C TYR A 241 -13.24 17.04 -5.84
N GLU A 242 -14.15 17.99 -6.01
CA GLU A 242 -15.21 18.34 -5.06
C GLU A 242 -16.56 18.44 -5.75
N GLY A 243 -17.65 18.48 -4.98
CA GLY A 243 -19.02 18.56 -5.50
C GLY A 243 -19.82 17.29 -5.25
N GLU A 244 -21.08 17.30 -5.64
CA GLU A 244 -22.00 16.16 -5.52
C GLU A 244 -21.79 15.13 -6.64
N LYS A 245 -22.38 13.94 -6.51
CA LYS A 245 -22.32 12.91 -7.54
C LYS A 245 -22.84 13.45 -8.87
N GLY A 246 -22.01 13.36 -9.91
CA GLY A 246 -22.33 13.87 -11.24
C GLY A 246 -22.07 15.37 -11.43
N ALA A 247 -21.75 16.11 -10.38
CA ALA A 247 -21.37 17.53 -10.40
C ALA A 247 -19.94 17.77 -9.88
N GLU A 248 -19.08 16.75 -9.92
CA GLU A 248 -17.71 16.84 -9.44
C GLU A 248 -16.86 17.76 -10.32
N ARG A 249 -16.27 18.78 -9.70
CA ARG A 249 -15.36 19.77 -10.29
C ARG A 249 -13.91 19.53 -9.86
N LEU A 250 -12.96 19.82 -10.73
CA LEU A 250 -11.54 19.77 -10.41
C LEU A 250 -11.16 20.96 -9.52
N VAL A 251 -10.50 20.71 -8.39
CA VAL A 251 -10.07 21.78 -7.47
C VAL A 251 -8.56 21.87 -7.31
N ARG A 252 -7.85 20.77 -7.58
CA ARG A 252 -6.40 20.70 -7.43
C ARG A 252 -5.79 19.64 -8.33
N THR A 253 -4.66 19.96 -8.93
CA THR A 253 -3.81 19.04 -9.67
C THR A 253 -2.39 19.11 -9.12
N GLU A 254 -1.81 17.97 -8.80
CA GLU A 254 -0.39 17.81 -8.48
C GLU A 254 0.29 17.12 -9.66
N PHE A 255 1.41 17.66 -10.12
CA PHE A 255 2.19 17.13 -11.23
C PHE A 255 3.41 16.38 -10.70
N ALA A 256 3.98 15.51 -11.54
CA ALA A 256 5.11 14.67 -11.16
C ALA A 256 6.41 15.45 -10.89
N ASP A 257 6.54 16.66 -11.46
CA ASP A 257 7.63 17.59 -11.22
C ASP A 257 7.48 18.39 -9.91
N GLY A 258 6.38 18.18 -9.18
CA GLY A 258 6.05 18.84 -7.94
C GLY A 258 5.28 20.16 -8.10
N GLU A 259 4.93 20.58 -9.33
CA GLU A 259 4.01 21.70 -9.52
C GLU A 259 2.62 21.34 -8.95
N VAL A 260 1.99 22.28 -8.25
CA VAL A 260 0.62 22.15 -7.76
C VAL A 260 -0.24 23.28 -8.31
N GLN A 261 -1.27 22.95 -9.07
CA GLN A 261 -2.26 23.90 -9.60
C GLN A 261 -3.58 23.79 -8.84
N TYR A 262 -4.23 24.93 -8.59
CA TYR A 262 -5.54 25.04 -7.96
C TYR A 262 -6.54 25.66 -8.93
N TYR A 263 -7.78 25.19 -8.85
CA TYR A 263 -8.86 25.57 -9.76
C TYR A 263 -10.13 25.92 -9.01
N GLU A 264 -10.92 26.81 -9.60
CA GLU A 264 -12.24 27.21 -9.12
C GLU A 264 -13.23 27.25 -10.28
N GLY A 265 -14.52 27.23 -9.98
CA GLY A 265 -15.60 27.22 -10.97
C GLY A 265 -16.54 26.04 -10.79
N GLU A 266 -17.59 25.99 -11.61
CA GLU A 266 -18.52 24.86 -11.69
C GLU A 266 -17.93 23.71 -12.53
N LYS A 267 -18.57 22.53 -12.46
CA LYS A 267 -18.15 21.37 -13.25
C LYS A 267 -18.12 21.73 -14.73
N GLY A 268 -16.95 21.53 -15.36
CA GLY A 268 -16.74 21.85 -16.77
C GLY A 268 -16.37 23.31 -17.05
N ALA A 269 -16.46 24.21 -16.06
CA ALA A 269 -16.08 25.62 -16.15
C ALA A 269 -14.91 25.98 -15.21
N GLU A 270 -14.16 24.97 -14.75
CA GLU A 270 -13.03 25.16 -13.84
C GLU A 270 -11.89 25.95 -14.50
N ARG A 271 -11.47 27.03 -13.84
CA ARG A 271 -10.38 27.93 -14.23
C ARG A 271 -9.22 27.83 -13.25
N LYS A 272 -7.99 27.97 -13.74
CA LYS A 272 -6.78 28.00 -12.89
C LYS A 272 -6.76 29.32 -12.11
N VAL A 273 -6.62 29.25 -10.79
CA VAL A 273 -6.55 30.44 -9.92
C VAL A 273 -5.19 30.59 -9.24
N ARG A 274 -4.47 29.48 -9.06
CA ARG A 274 -3.17 29.48 -8.38
C ARG A 274 -2.27 28.35 -8.88
N ALA A 275 -0.98 28.60 -8.96
CA ALA A 275 0.06 27.59 -9.16
C ALA A 275 1.16 27.75 -8.11
N VAL A 276 1.65 26.64 -7.59
CA VAL A 276 2.79 26.58 -6.66
C VAL A 276 3.86 25.71 -7.30
N PHE A 277 5.05 26.27 -7.44
CA PHE A 277 6.19 25.61 -8.06
C PHE A 277 7.17 25.13 -6.98
N THR A 278 7.99 24.15 -7.32
CA THR A 278 8.96 23.53 -6.39
C THR A 278 10.08 24.48 -5.97
N ASN A 279 10.36 25.53 -6.76
CA ASN A 279 11.29 26.60 -6.41
C ASN A 279 10.72 27.59 -5.38
N GLY A 280 9.52 27.35 -4.84
CA GLY A 280 8.84 28.22 -3.89
C GLY A 280 8.08 29.40 -4.52
N GLN A 281 8.10 29.54 -5.84
CA GLN A 281 7.32 30.54 -6.56
C GLN A 281 5.83 30.18 -6.51
N VAL A 282 4.98 31.18 -6.26
CA VAL A 282 3.53 31.06 -6.29
C VAL A 282 2.99 32.05 -7.31
N GLN A 283 2.18 31.59 -8.25
CA GLN A 283 1.51 32.43 -9.24
C GLN A 283 0.00 32.45 -9.00
N HIS A 284 -0.61 33.62 -9.16
CA HIS A 284 -2.05 33.84 -9.03
C HIS A 284 -2.64 34.27 -10.37
N TYR A 285 -3.82 33.74 -10.68
CA TYR A 285 -4.47 33.88 -11.98
C TYR A 285 -5.91 34.34 -11.84
N GLU A 286 -6.38 35.13 -12.80
CA GLU A 286 -7.78 35.57 -12.92
C GLU A 286 -8.27 35.43 -14.35
N GLY A 287 -9.59 35.38 -14.57
CA GLY A 287 -10.20 35.30 -15.90
C GLY A 287 -11.18 34.15 -16.01
N GLU A 288 -11.76 33.95 -17.18
CA GLU A 288 -12.64 32.82 -17.46
C GLU A 288 -11.82 31.56 -17.81
N LYS A 289 -12.47 30.40 -17.81
CA LYS A 289 -11.83 29.14 -18.20
C LYS A 289 -11.21 29.26 -19.59
N GLY A 290 -9.92 29.00 -19.69
CA GLY A 290 -9.15 29.11 -20.93
C GLY A 290 -8.66 30.52 -21.25
N ALA A 291 -9.11 31.56 -20.53
CA ALA A 291 -8.69 32.95 -20.66
C ALA A 291 -8.00 33.48 -19.39
N GLU A 292 -7.49 32.59 -18.54
CA GLU A 292 -6.81 32.93 -17.29
C GLU A 292 -5.50 33.69 -17.57
N ARG A 293 -5.37 34.87 -16.97
CA ARG A 293 -4.21 35.78 -17.04
C ARG A 293 -3.46 35.80 -15.72
N LEU A 294 -2.15 36.00 -15.76
CA LEU A 294 -1.33 36.15 -14.55
C LEU A 294 -1.60 37.51 -13.91
N VAL A 295 -1.93 37.54 -12.62
CA VAL A 295 -2.17 38.79 -11.86
C VAL A 295 -1.16 39.03 -10.75
N GLY A 296 -0.53 37.96 -10.25
CA GLY A 296 0.42 38.04 -9.15
C GLY A 296 1.44 36.93 -9.18
N THR A 297 2.66 37.22 -8.76
CA THR A 297 3.71 36.23 -8.51
C THR A 297 4.40 36.55 -7.20
N GLU A 298 4.44 35.58 -6.29
CA GLU A 298 5.23 35.61 -5.08
C GLU A 298 6.47 34.72 -5.29
N PHE A 299 7.64 35.24 -4.98
CA PHE A 299 8.90 34.53 -5.10
C PHE A 299 9.35 34.00 -3.73
N ALA A 300 10.25 33.01 -3.74
CA ALA A 300 10.74 32.37 -2.52
C ALA A 300 11.50 33.31 -1.56
N ASP A 301 12.07 34.40 -2.09
CA ASP A 301 12.71 35.46 -1.31
C ASP A 301 11.68 36.41 -0.64
N GLY A 302 10.40 36.26 -0.95
CA GLY A 302 9.28 37.08 -0.46
C GLY A 302 9.03 38.34 -1.29
N GLU A 303 9.68 38.51 -2.44
CA GLU A 303 9.26 39.53 -3.41
C GLU A 303 7.88 39.17 -4.00
N VAL A 304 7.02 40.18 -4.16
CA VAL A 304 5.71 40.03 -4.80
C VAL A 304 5.60 40.97 -5.99
N GLN A 305 5.32 40.42 -7.17
CA GLN A 305 5.10 41.15 -8.41
C GLN A 305 3.63 41.06 -8.82
N TYR A 306 3.05 42.19 -9.25
CA TYR A 306 1.69 42.30 -9.74
C TYR A 306 1.69 42.58 -11.24
N TYR A 307 0.72 41.98 -11.93
CA TYR A 307 0.64 41.95 -13.38
C TYR A 307 -0.73 42.43 -13.87
N GLU A 308 -0.73 43.19 -14.98
CA GLU A 308 -1.95 43.62 -15.67
C GLU A 308 -1.80 43.43 -17.18
N GLY A 309 -2.92 43.24 -17.88
CA GLY A 309 -2.94 42.95 -19.32
C GLY A 309 -3.83 41.75 -19.63
N GLU A 310 -4.03 41.48 -20.92
CA GLU A 310 -4.74 40.30 -21.40
C GLU A 310 -3.86 39.05 -21.28
N LYS A 311 -4.48 37.87 -21.34
CA LYS A 311 -3.77 36.60 -21.30
C LYS A 311 -2.67 36.54 -22.36
N GLY A 312 -1.43 36.33 -21.92
CA GLY A 312 -0.25 36.26 -22.79
C GLY A 312 0.39 37.62 -23.14
N ALA A 313 -0.19 38.73 -22.67
CA ALA A 313 0.31 40.09 -22.85
C ALA A 313 0.42 40.84 -21.51
N GLU A 314 0.52 40.11 -20.40
CA GLU A 314 0.59 40.68 -19.06
C GLU A 314 1.93 41.40 -18.83
N ARG A 315 1.88 42.62 -18.31
CA ARG A 315 3.04 43.43 -17.93
C ARG A 315 3.11 43.58 -16.41
N CYS A 316 4.32 43.53 -15.85
CA CYS A 316 4.53 43.83 -14.44
C CYS A 316 4.26 45.32 -14.18
N VAL A 317 3.31 45.62 -13.30
CA VAL A 317 2.89 47.00 -12.95
C VAL A 317 3.35 47.43 -11.57
N ARG A 318 3.64 46.48 -10.68
CA ARG A 318 4.08 46.77 -9.31
C ARG A 318 4.96 45.65 -8.77
N VAL A 319 6.06 46.02 -8.12
CA VAL A 319 6.96 45.10 -7.41
C VAL A 319 7.03 45.54 -5.95
N VAL A 320 6.81 44.59 -5.04
CA VAL A 320 6.90 44.79 -3.59
C VAL A 320 7.98 43.86 -3.06
N PRO A 321 9.19 44.38 -2.76
CA PRO A 321 10.24 43.57 -2.16
C PRO A 321 9.94 43.35 -0.68
N ARG A 322 10.30 42.16 -0.15
CA ARG A 322 10.12 41.77 1.25
C ARG A 322 10.61 42.82 2.26
N ALA A 323 11.76 43.44 1.98
CA ALA A 323 12.36 44.43 2.88
C ALA A 323 11.61 45.78 2.92
N SER A 324 10.73 46.10 1.96
CA SER A 324 10.06 47.41 1.93
C SER A 324 8.95 47.54 2.96
N GLU A 325 8.18 46.48 3.23
CA GLU A 325 7.12 46.50 4.24
C GLU A 325 7.69 46.49 5.66
N ASP A 326 8.72 45.67 5.91
CA ASP A 326 9.44 45.62 7.19
C ASP A 326 10.13 46.96 7.48
N LYS A 327 10.77 47.57 6.47
CA LYS A 327 11.46 48.86 6.63
C LYS A 327 10.49 50.02 6.80
N ALA A 328 9.37 50.05 6.06
CA ALA A 328 8.36 51.10 6.21
C ALA A 328 7.61 51.01 7.56
N ALA A 329 7.29 49.79 8.02
CA ALA A 329 6.70 49.56 9.33
C ALA A 329 7.68 49.89 10.47
N ALA A 330 8.95 49.47 10.34
CA ALA A 330 10.01 49.83 11.28
C ALA A 330 10.24 51.35 11.31
N GLU A 331 10.25 52.01 10.15
CA GLU A 331 10.41 53.46 10.05
C GLU A 331 9.26 54.18 10.75
N LYS A 332 8.01 53.77 10.50
CA LYS A 332 6.83 54.34 11.17
C LYS A 332 6.89 54.12 12.70
N ARG A 333 7.32 52.95 13.15
CA ARG A 333 7.50 52.63 14.58
C ARG A 333 8.60 53.50 15.21
N TYR A 334 9.75 53.62 14.55
CA TYR A 334 10.87 54.43 15.03
C TYR A 334 10.53 55.94 15.01
N GLN A 335 9.80 56.41 14.00
CA GLN A 335 9.34 57.80 13.95
C GLN A 335 8.31 58.12 15.06
N ALA A 336 7.49 57.15 15.48
CA ALA A 336 6.52 57.33 16.56
C ALA A 336 7.15 57.34 17.97
N MET A 337 8.32 56.74 18.16
CA MET A 337 8.98 56.67 19.47
C MET A 337 9.55 58.01 19.94
N ARG A 338 9.64 58.17 21.27
CA ARG A 338 10.32 59.31 21.89
C ARG A 338 11.83 59.16 21.75
N VAL A 339 12.56 60.28 21.81
CA VAL A 339 14.03 60.28 21.66
C VAL A 339 14.73 59.41 22.71
N ALA A 340 14.19 59.34 23.94
CA ALA A 340 14.74 58.47 24.98
C ALA A 340 14.63 56.98 24.62
N GLU A 341 13.47 56.55 24.09
CA GLU A 341 13.22 55.17 23.67
C GLU A 341 14.10 54.78 22.47
N LEU A 342 14.26 55.70 21.51
CA LEU A 342 15.18 55.51 20.38
C LEU A 342 16.64 55.36 20.82
N ARG A 343 17.07 56.09 21.86
CA ARG A 343 18.42 55.96 22.42
C ARG A 343 18.62 54.64 23.14
N SER A 344 17.66 54.20 23.94
CA SER A 344 17.71 52.88 24.60
C SER A 344 17.74 51.75 23.58
N GLU A 345 17.02 51.87 22.46
CA GLU A 345 17.03 50.88 21.40
C GLU A 345 18.35 50.88 20.61
N CYS A 346 18.93 52.05 20.34
CA CYS A 346 20.29 52.15 19.78
C CYS A 346 21.33 51.52 20.71
N GLU A 347 21.25 51.78 22.01
CA GLU A 347 22.17 51.23 23.03
C GLU A 347 22.08 49.71 23.12
N ARG A 348 20.85 49.17 23.09
CA ARG A 348 20.59 47.72 23.04
C ARG A 348 21.25 47.05 21.82
N LEU A 349 21.34 47.77 20.70
CA LEU A 349 21.95 47.31 19.45
C LEU A 349 23.43 47.70 19.32
N GLY A 350 24.04 48.32 20.34
CA GLY A 350 25.45 48.75 20.31
C GLY A 350 25.73 49.92 19.38
N LEU A 351 24.71 50.69 18.99
CA LEU A 351 24.81 51.84 18.09
C LEU A 351 25.02 53.14 18.85
N ALA A 352 25.62 54.15 18.19
CA ALA A 352 25.79 55.47 18.77
C ALA A 352 24.44 56.12 19.14
N THR A 353 24.33 56.62 20.38
CA THR A 353 23.08 57.19 20.95
C THR A 353 22.99 58.72 20.85
N THR A 354 24.02 59.37 20.29
CA THR A 354 24.10 60.83 20.16
C THR A 354 23.37 61.34 18.89
N GLY A 355 22.95 62.60 18.90
CA GLY A 355 22.34 63.28 17.75
C GLY A 355 20.83 63.53 17.86
N VAL A 356 20.28 64.11 16.78
CA VAL A 356 18.86 64.46 16.64
C VAL A 356 18.01 63.22 16.28
N LYS A 357 16.71 63.28 16.54
CA LYS A 357 15.76 62.16 16.36
C LYS A 357 15.88 61.48 14.98
N ALA A 358 15.94 62.25 13.90
CA ALA A 358 16.06 61.71 12.55
C ALA A 358 17.35 60.89 12.34
N ALA A 359 18.46 61.29 12.95
CA ALA A 359 19.74 60.57 12.84
C ALA A 359 19.73 59.25 13.63
N LEU A 360 18.99 59.19 14.75
CA LEU A 360 18.78 57.96 15.51
C LEU A 360 17.89 56.97 14.76
N VAL A 361 16.78 57.46 14.17
CA VAL A 361 15.89 56.64 13.33
C VAL A 361 16.63 56.08 12.11
N ALA A 362 17.42 56.90 11.41
CA ALA A 362 18.19 56.46 10.26
C ALA A 362 19.23 55.37 10.61
N ARG A 363 19.87 55.45 11.78
CA ARG A 363 20.78 54.40 12.27
C ARG A 363 20.05 53.10 12.59
N LEU A 364 18.89 53.17 13.23
CA LEU A 364 18.08 51.99 13.54
C LEU A 364 17.50 51.32 12.29
N LEU A 365 17.27 52.06 11.21
CA LEU A 365 16.83 51.51 9.91
C LEU A 365 17.97 50.94 9.05
N ALA A 366 19.21 51.20 9.44
CA ALA A 366 20.41 50.77 8.72
C ALA A 366 21.20 49.67 9.47
N ALA A 367 20.82 49.38 10.72
CA ALA A 367 21.30 48.26 11.52
C ALA A 367 20.47 47.00 11.22
#